data_AF-A0A7X4Z8V4-F1
#
_entry.id   AF-A0A7X4Z8V4-F1
#
_cell.length_a   1.000
_cell.length_b   1.000
_cell.length_c   1.000
_cell.angle_alpha   90.00
_cell.angle_beta   90.00
_cell.angle_gamma   90.00
#
_symmetry.space_group_name_H-M   'P 1'
#
loop_
_entity.id
_entity.type
_entity.pdbx_description
1 polymer ?
#
loop_
_entity_poly.entity_id
_entity_poly.type
_entity_poly.pdbx_seq_one_letter_code
_entity_poly.pdbx_strand_id
1 'polypeptide(L)'
;MATVSSKGIVTAKKAGTVTITAKAAKGKAASKCKIKVNKASKGKVLVAYFSATGTTEGVAKKVANASGGKLYEIVPQKAYTSADLNYNNDNCRANKEMENENARPAIKGSVKNMASYDVIYIGFPIWWETAPRIIDTFVESYDFSGKTIIPFCTSGSSGISTASSDLKKLCNGNPTWKKGRRFEGSASQGTVNKLVDSLGLK
;
A
#
# COMPACT_ATOMS: atom_id res chain seq x y z
N MET A 1 -5.80 -11.95 -28.33
CA MET A 1 -6.49 -13.24 -28.43
C MET A 1 -6.17 -14.05 -27.19
N ALA A 2 -7.13 -14.70 -26.55
CA ALA A 2 -6.86 -15.64 -25.46
C ALA A 2 -6.42 -17.00 -26.04
N THR A 3 -5.69 -17.81 -25.27
CA THR A 3 -5.36 -19.20 -25.60
C THR A 3 -6.10 -20.15 -24.69
N VAL A 4 -6.43 -21.34 -25.20
CA VAL A 4 -7.00 -22.43 -24.41
C VAL A 4 -5.99 -23.57 -24.41
N SER A 5 -5.59 -24.05 -23.23
CA SER A 5 -4.70 -25.21 -23.12
C SER A 5 -5.44 -26.52 -23.37
N SER A 6 -4.72 -27.62 -23.57
CA SER A 6 -5.29 -28.98 -23.63
C SER A 6 -6.03 -29.39 -22.35
N LYS A 7 -5.80 -28.67 -21.23
CA LYS A 7 -6.51 -28.85 -19.95
C LYS A 7 -7.69 -27.88 -19.77
N GLY A 8 -8.06 -27.11 -20.81
CA GLY A 8 -9.18 -26.16 -20.75
C GLY A 8 -8.87 -24.83 -20.05
N ILE A 9 -7.60 -24.54 -19.74
CA ILE A 9 -7.21 -23.26 -19.11
C ILE A 9 -7.24 -22.14 -20.15
N VAL A 10 -7.96 -21.07 -19.87
CA VAL A 10 -8.04 -19.88 -20.72
C VAL A 10 -7.05 -18.81 -20.24
N THR A 11 -6.06 -18.48 -21.05
CA THR A 11 -5.06 -17.44 -20.75
C THR A 11 -5.26 -16.23 -21.66
N ALA A 12 -5.44 -15.05 -21.08
CA ALA A 12 -5.52 -13.81 -21.87
C ALA A 12 -4.12 -13.33 -22.25
N LYS A 13 -3.84 -13.15 -23.55
CA LYS A 13 -2.57 -12.57 -24.03
C LYS A 13 -2.48 -11.04 -23.89
N LYS A 14 -3.62 -10.38 -23.69
CA LYS A 14 -3.73 -8.93 -23.48
C LYS A 14 -5.03 -8.63 -22.77
N ALA A 15 -5.11 -7.43 -22.23
CA ALA A 15 -6.34 -6.90 -21.69
C ALA A 15 -7.47 -6.78 -22.71
N GLY A 16 -8.68 -6.89 -22.20
CA GLY A 16 -9.93 -6.86 -22.92
C GLY A 16 -10.99 -7.65 -22.17
N THR A 17 -12.17 -7.72 -22.76
CA THR A 17 -13.23 -8.59 -22.26
C THR A 17 -13.36 -9.79 -23.17
N VAL A 18 -13.40 -10.98 -22.56
CA VAL A 18 -13.59 -12.25 -23.25
C VAL A 18 -14.92 -12.84 -22.76
N THR A 19 -15.73 -13.36 -23.68
CA THR A 19 -16.89 -14.16 -23.33
C THR A 19 -16.57 -15.61 -23.64
N ILE A 20 -16.49 -16.44 -22.60
CA ILE A 20 -16.39 -17.89 -22.73
C ILE A 20 -17.80 -18.42 -22.93
N THR A 21 -18.02 -19.19 -23.99
CA THR A 21 -19.28 -19.87 -24.24
C THR A 21 -19.05 -21.38 -24.23
N ALA A 22 -19.63 -22.09 -23.26
CA ALA A 22 -19.64 -23.54 -23.25
C ALA A 22 -20.91 -24.03 -23.97
N LYS A 23 -20.78 -24.87 -25.00
CA LYS A 23 -21.93 -25.49 -25.71
C LYS A 23 -21.94 -26.99 -25.45
N ALA A 24 -23.10 -27.55 -25.11
CA ALA A 24 -23.28 -29.00 -25.11
C ALA A 24 -23.23 -29.55 -26.55
N ALA A 25 -22.75 -30.79 -26.71
CA ALA A 25 -22.52 -31.45 -28.01
C ALA A 25 -23.74 -31.52 -28.95
N LYS A 26 -24.96 -31.26 -28.44
CA LYS A 26 -26.22 -31.24 -29.19
C LYS A 26 -26.94 -29.88 -29.18
N GLY A 27 -26.19 -28.79 -29.02
CA GLY A 27 -26.59 -27.44 -29.47
C GLY A 27 -27.62 -26.66 -28.64
N LYS A 28 -28.20 -27.20 -27.56
CA LYS A 28 -29.35 -26.55 -26.88
C LYS A 28 -29.06 -25.83 -25.55
N ALA A 29 -27.88 -25.95 -24.95
CA ALA A 29 -27.51 -25.17 -23.76
C ALA A 29 -26.15 -24.50 -23.95
N ALA A 30 -26.13 -23.17 -23.80
CA ALA A 30 -24.93 -22.34 -23.89
C ALA A 30 -24.76 -21.50 -22.63
N SER A 31 -23.81 -21.87 -21.75
CA SER A 31 -23.45 -21.03 -20.60
C SER A 31 -22.41 -20.01 -21.03
N LYS A 32 -22.66 -18.73 -20.73
CA LYS A 32 -21.76 -17.62 -21.05
C LYS A 32 -21.13 -17.07 -19.77
N CYS A 33 -19.80 -17.00 -19.73
CA CYS A 33 -19.07 -16.30 -18.67
C CYS A 33 -18.30 -15.14 -19.31
N LYS A 34 -18.52 -13.91 -18.82
CA LYS A 34 -17.83 -12.71 -19.28
C LYS A 34 -16.68 -12.42 -18.33
N ILE A 35 -15.45 -12.59 -18.81
CA ILE A 35 -14.23 -12.34 -18.05
C ILE A 35 -13.60 -11.04 -18.58
N LYS A 36 -13.42 -10.06 -17.69
CA LYS A 36 -12.70 -8.82 -18.01
C LYS A 36 -11.28 -8.90 -17.49
N VAL A 37 -10.31 -8.84 -18.40
CA VAL A 37 -8.90 -8.67 -18.08
C VAL A 37 -8.57 -7.20 -18.31
N ASN A 38 -8.29 -6.45 -17.26
CA ASN A 38 -7.95 -5.04 -17.39
C ASN A 38 -6.54 -4.87 -17.95
N LYS A 39 -6.31 -3.80 -18.72
CA LYS A 39 -4.95 -3.42 -19.14
C LYS A 39 -4.20 -3.11 -17.87
N ALA A 40 -2.99 -3.64 -17.72
CA ALA A 40 -2.04 -3.02 -16.82
C ALA A 40 -1.88 -1.59 -17.33
N SER A 41 -2.62 -0.65 -16.73
CA SER A 41 -2.24 0.75 -16.79
C SER A 41 -0.79 0.79 -16.28
N LYS A 42 0.02 1.72 -16.80
CA LYS A 42 1.08 2.27 -15.96
C LYS A 42 0.36 2.93 -14.79
N GLY A 43 0.08 2.12 -13.78
CA GLY A 43 -0.93 2.46 -12.80
C GLY A 43 -0.50 3.71 -12.07
N LYS A 44 -1.42 4.65 -11.82
CA LYS A 44 -1.02 5.85 -11.08
C LYS A 44 -0.54 5.39 -9.71
N VAL A 45 0.69 5.76 -9.40
CA VAL A 45 1.33 5.41 -8.13
C VAL A 45 1.11 6.55 -7.14
N LEU A 46 0.62 6.20 -5.95
CA LEU A 46 0.62 7.07 -4.78
C LEU A 46 1.76 6.64 -3.86
N VAL A 47 2.49 7.60 -3.31
CA VAL A 47 3.42 7.38 -2.21
C VAL A 47 2.91 8.17 -1.02
N ALA A 48 2.08 7.52 -0.21
CA ALA A 48 1.56 8.07 1.03
C ALA A 48 2.57 7.81 2.16
N TYR A 49 2.85 8.79 3.01
CA TYR A 49 3.77 8.58 4.13
C TYR A 49 3.46 9.47 5.33
N PHE A 50 3.75 8.98 6.54
CA PHE A 50 3.85 9.80 7.75
C PHE A 50 5.32 9.94 8.15
N SER A 51 5.74 11.13 8.57
CA SER A 51 7.05 11.34 9.17
C SER A 51 7.01 12.40 10.26
N ALA A 52 7.29 12.00 11.50
CA ALA A 52 7.31 12.94 12.62
C ALA A 52 8.57 13.83 12.64
N THR A 53 9.70 13.31 12.15
CA THR A 53 11.02 13.97 12.22
C THR A 53 11.75 14.02 10.88
N GLY A 54 11.06 13.73 9.77
CA GLY A 54 11.60 13.85 8.40
C GLY A 54 12.40 12.65 7.88
N THR A 55 12.80 11.69 8.71
CA THR A 55 13.57 10.51 8.25
C THR A 55 12.81 9.70 7.19
N THR A 56 11.53 9.41 7.45
CA THR A 56 10.68 8.65 6.53
C THR A 56 10.33 9.46 5.29
N GLU A 57 10.17 10.78 5.42
CA GLU A 57 9.97 11.70 4.28
C GLU A 57 11.14 11.59 3.29
N GLY A 58 12.38 11.59 3.79
CA GLY A 58 13.56 11.44 2.95
C GLY A 58 13.61 10.13 2.17
N VAL A 59 13.01 9.05 2.68
CA VAL A 59 12.85 7.78 1.95
C VAL A 59 11.64 7.84 1.00
N ALA A 60 10.53 8.42 1.43
CA ALA A 60 9.32 8.57 0.61
C ALA A 60 9.60 9.35 -0.69
N LYS A 61 10.36 10.45 -0.60
CA LYS A 61 10.80 11.23 -1.77
C LYS A 61 11.59 10.36 -2.78
N LYS A 62 12.47 9.49 -2.30
CA LYS A 62 13.23 8.55 -3.14
C LYS A 62 12.35 7.47 -3.75
N VAL A 63 11.35 6.97 -3.01
CA VAL A 63 10.37 6.01 -3.51
C VAL A 63 9.51 6.65 -4.60
N ALA A 64 9.06 7.89 -4.41
CA ALA A 64 8.31 8.64 -5.41
C ALA A 64 9.14 8.88 -6.69
N ASN A 65 10.40 9.30 -6.55
CA ASN A 65 11.33 9.42 -7.68
C ASN A 65 11.47 8.07 -8.42
N ALA A 66 11.75 6.99 -7.68
CA ALA A 66 11.96 5.67 -8.26
C ALA A 66 10.73 5.11 -8.96
N SER A 67 9.52 5.35 -8.42
CA SER A 67 8.26 4.80 -8.93
C SER A 67 7.52 5.71 -9.90
N GLY A 68 7.94 6.98 -10.06
CA GLY A 68 7.16 8.00 -10.74
C GLY A 68 5.86 8.37 -10.02
N GLY A 69 5.76 8.06 -8.73
CA GLY A 69 4.55 8.23 -7.93
C GLY A 69 4.36 9.63 -7.39
N LYS A 70 3.09 10.00 -7.18
CA LYS A 70 2.73 11.25 -6.51
C LYS A 70 2.88 11.10 -5.01
N LEU A 71 3.61 12.02 -4.37
CA LEU A 71 3.72 12.09 -2.92
C LEU A 71 2.42 12.58 -2.29
N TYR A 72 2.09 11.99 -1.14
CA TYR A 72 1.08 12.48 -0.22
C TYR A 72 1.60 12.32 1.20
N GLU A 73 1.68 13.42 1.93
CA GLU A 73 2.02 13.38 3.34
C GLU A 73 0.75 13.17 4.17
N ILE A 74 0.78 12.16 5.04
CA ILE A 74 -0.24 11.87 6.04
C ILE A 74 0.01 12.81 7.22
N VAL A 75 -0.48 14.03 7.10
CA VAL A 75 -0.29 15.08 8.11
C VAL A 75 -1.31 14.91 9.23
N PRO A 76 -0.92 14.79 10.51
CA PRO A 76 -1.87 14.78 11.61
C PRO A 76 -2.61 16.13 11.73
N GLN A 77 -3.89 16.11 12.10
CA GLN A 77 -4.66 17.33 12.38
C GLN A 77 -4.05 18.12 13.55
N LYS A 78 -3.52 17.42 14.56
CA LYS A 78 -2.69 17.98 15.63
C LYS A 78 -1.25 17.50 15.44
N ALA A 79 -0.35 18.39 15.04
CA ALA A 79 1.08 18.08 14.87
C ALA A 79 1.69 17.46 16.14
N TYR A 80 2.62 16.52 15.96
CA TYR A 80 3.40 15.96 17.07
C TYR A 80 4.47 16.96 17.48
N THR A 81 4.48 17.31 18.76
CA THR A 81 5.54 18.12 19.38
C THR A 81 6.70 17.24 19.86
N SER A 82 7.83 17.83 20.21
CA SER A 82 8.93 17.09 20.86
C SER A 82 8.50 16.42 22.17
N ALA A 83 7.56 17.02 22.91
CA ALA A 83 7.00 16.43 24.13
C ALA A 83 6.12 15.21 23.82
N ASP A 84 5.36 15.27 22.72
CA ASP A 84 4.53 14.14 22.25
C ASP A 84 5.37 12.93 21.80
N LEU A 85 6.61 13.18 21.36
CA LEU A 85 7.57 12.19 20.86
C LEU A 85 8.65 11.84 21.89
N ASN A 86 8.52 12.28 23.14
CA ASN A 86 9.44 11.90 24.20
C ASN A 86 9.14 10.47 24.66
N TYR A 87 9.65 9.48 23.93
CA TYR A 87 9.37 8.06 24.17
C TYR A 87 9.84 7.56 25.53
N ASN A 88 10.73 8.28 26.22
CA ASN A 88 11.15 7.98 27.60
C ASN A 88 10.12 8.41 28.66
N ASN A 89 9.05 9.10 28.26
CA ASN A 89 7.93 9.45 29.11
C ASN A 89 6.72 8.61 28.68
N ASP A 90 6.31 7.66 29.53
CA ASP A 90 5.15 6.79 29.30
C ASP A 90 3.84 7.57 29.11
N ASN A 91 3.77 8.80 29.59
CA ASN A 91 2.62 9.69 29.40
C ASN A 91 2.70 10.57 28.16
N CYS A 92 3.76 10.46 27.35
CA CYS A 92 3.80 11.17 26.07
C CYS A 92 2.70 10.66 25.14
N ARG A 93 2.22 11.55 24.27
CA ARG A 93 1.12 11.25 23.36
C ARG A 93 1.40 10.03 22.47
N ALA A 94 2.61 9.91 21.92
CA ALA A 94 2.95 8.77 21.06
C ALA A 94 2.85 7.44 21.83
N ASN A 95 3.36 7.36 23.06
CA ASN A 95 3.23 6.14 23.87
C ASN A 95 1.76 5.83 24.19
N LYS A 96 0.98 6.84 24.62
CA LYS A 96 -0.46 6.65 24.90
C LYS A 96 -1.27 6.22 23.68
N GLU A 97 -0.95 6.74 22.50
CA GLU A 97 -1.56 6.29 21.25
C GLU A 97 -1.15 4.85 20.93
N MET A 98 0.12 4.47 21.12
CA MET A 98 0.59 3.13 20.78
C MET A 98 0.11 2.05 21.75
N GLU A 99 -0.05 2.37 23.04
CA GLU A 99 -0.68 1.54 24.07
C GLU A 99 -2.17 1.26 23.79
N ASN A 100 -2.86 2.18 23.12
CA ASN A 100 -4.27 2.05 22.79
C ASN A 100 -4.48 1.60 21.33
N GLU A 101 -4.79 0.32 21.13
CA GLU A 101 -5.05 -0.23 19.78
C GLU A 101 -6.20 0.44 19.02
N ASN A 102 -7.13 1.08 19.74
CA ASN A 102 -8.26 1.80 19.16
C ASN A 102 -7.98 3.28 18.89
N ALA A 103 -6.79 3.78 19.22
CA ALA A 103 -6.44 5.17 18.92
C ALA A 103 -6.44 5.38 17.39
N ARG A 104 -7.09 6.47 16.95
CA ARG A 104 -7.16 6.89 15.54
C ARG A 104 -6.88 8.39 15.41
N PRO A 105 -5.59 8.81 15.49
CA PRO A 105 -5.22 10.21 15.35
C PRO A 105 -5.75 10.80 14.05
N ALA A 106 -6.53 11.88 14.13
CA ALA A 106 -7.14 12.50 12.97
C ALA A 106 -6.10 13.00 11.95
N ILE A 107 -6.38 12.80 10.67
CA ILE A 107 -5.54 13.23 9.55
C ILE A 107 -6.09 14.55 8.99
N LYS A 108 -5.20 15.50 8.72
CA LYS A 108 -5.53 16.75 8.03
C LYS A 108 -5.71 16.49 6.53
N GLY A 109 -6.93 16.72 6.04
CA GLY A 109 -7.26 16.58 4.63
C GLY A 109 -7.39 15.13 4.17
N SER A 110 -7.34 14.92 2.85
CA SER A 110 -7.51 13.60 2.25
C SER A 110 -6.82 13.50 0.88
N VAL A 111 -6.55 12.27 0.44
CA VAL A 111 -6.04 11.98 -0.89
C VAL A 111 -7.16 12.25 -1.90
N LYS A 112 -7.01 13.32 -2.69
CA LYS A 112 -7.93 13.60 -3.79
C LYS A 112 -7.88 12.49 -4.83
N ASN A 113 -9.04 11.99 -5.23
CA ASN A 113 -9.22 10.97 -6.27
C ASN A 113 -8.46 9.65 -5.99
N MET A 114 -8.54 9.13 -4.75
CA MET A 114 -7.94 7.84 -4.36
C MET A 114 -8.25 6.69 -5.34
N ALA A 115 -9.47 6.67 -5.90
CA ALA A 115 -9.90 5.69 -6.89
C ALA A 115 -8.99 5.62 -8.14
N SER A 116 -8.31 6.71 -8.48
CA SER A 116 -7.44 6.78 -9.67
C SER A 116 -6.08 6.10 -9.52
N TYR A 117 -5.68 5.74 -8.29
CA TYR A 117 -4.41 5.07 -8.01
C TYR A 117 -4.56 3.55 -8.00
N ASP A 118 -3.63 2.88 -8.66
CA ASP A 118 -3.60 1.41 -8.75
C ASP A 118 -2.57 0.81 -7.77
N VAL A 119 -1.50 1.56 -7.50
CA VAL A 119 -0.39 1.17 -6.63
C VAL A 119 -0.21 2.22 -5.54
N ILE A 120 -0.13 1.78 -4.29
CA ILE A 120 -0.01 2.65 -3.13
C ILE A 120 1.16 2.18 -2.28
N TYR A 121 2.20 2.99 -2.23
CA TYR A 121 3.24 2.86 -1.21
C TYR A 121 2.76 3.56 0.07
N ILE A 122 2.95 2.91 1.22
CA ILE A 122 2.61 3.46 2.53
C ILE A 122 3.88 3.47 3.40
N GLY A 123 4.36 4.67 3.71
CA GLY A 123 5.59 4.92 4.45
C GLY A 123 5.36 5.36 5.89
N PHE A 124 6.11 4.80 6.84
CA PHE A 124 6.04 5.22 8.24
C PHE A 124 7.33 4.95 9.02
N PRO A 125 7.63 5.68 10.10
CA PRO A 125 8.58 5.21 11.09
C PRO A 125 8.01 3.98 11.81
N ILE A 126 8.84 3.11 12.37
CA ILE A 126 8.38 2.11 13.34
C ILE A 126 8.31 2.76 14.73
N TRP A 127 7.15 2.66 15.37
CA TRP A 127 6.95 2.98 16.79
C TRP A 127 6.54 1.70 17.50
N TRP A 128 7.28 1.30 18.54
CA TRP A 128 6.99 0.11 19.35
C TRP A 128 6.69 -1.14 18.49
N GLU A 129 7.62 -1.50 17.60
CA GLU A 129 7.55 -2.65 16.68
C GLU A 129 6.46 -2.63 15.59
N THR A 130 5.60 -1.61 15.55
CA THR A 130 4.52 -1.50 14.56
C THR A 130 4.39 -0.11 13.94
N ALA A 131 3.37 0.11 13.09
CA ALA A 131 3.10 1.40 12.48
C ALA A 131 2.44 2.37 13.49
N PRO A 132 2.72 3.68 13.44
CA PRO A 132 1.99 4.69 14.20
C PRO A 132 0.49 4.62 13.90
N ARG A 133 -0.36 4.82 14.92
CA ARG A 133 -1.84 4.73 14.80
C ARG A 133 -2.47 5.65 13.75
N ILE A 134 -1.78 6.71 13.33
CA ILE A 134 -2.23 7.55 12.21
C ILE A 134 -2.24 6.77 10.87
N ILE A 135 -1.41 5.73 10.74
CA ILE A 135 -1.43 4.85 9.57
C ILE A 135 -2.65 3.93 9.61
N ASP A 136 -3.04 3.43 10.80
CA ASP A 136 -4.30 2.69 10.99
C ASP A 136 -5.48 3.54 10.51
N THR A 137 -5.52 4.81 10.95
CA THR A 137 -6.51 5.79 10.50
C THR A 137 -6.51 5.94 8.98
N PHE A 138 -5.33 6.01 8.35
CA PHE A 138 -5.22 6.14 6.89
C PHE A 138 -5.74 4.91 6.14
N VAL A 139 -5.39 3.69 6.56
CA VAL A 139 -5.80 2.46 5.85
C VAL A 139 -7.27 2.11 6.04
N GLU A 140 -7.91 2.65 7.08
CA GLU A 140 -9.36 2.54 7.30
C GLU A 140 -10.14 3.64 6.54
N SER A 141 -9.52 4.76 6.21
CA SER A 141 -10.19 5.94 5.60
C SER A 141 -10.56 5.78 4.12
N TYR A 142 -10.10 4.73 3.44
CA TYR A 142 -10.33 4.53 2.01
C TYR A 142 -10.67 3.08 1.67
N ASP A 143 -11.39 2.88 0.58
CA ASP A 143 -11.53 1.57 -0.05
C ASP A 143 -10.32 1.28 -0.96
N PHE A 144 -9.57 0.22 -0.63
CA PHE A 144 -8.41 -0.22 -1.39
C PHE A 144 -8.70 -1.39 -2.34
N SER A 145 -9.98 -1.70 -2.59
CA SER A 145 -10.40 -2.76 -3.51
C SER A 145 -9.72 -2.66 -4.87
N GLY A 146 -9.09 -3.76 -5.30
CA GLY A 146 -8.39 -3.86 -6.58
C GLY A 146 -7.04 -3.14 -6.66
N LYS A 147 -6.56 -2.53 -5.56
CA LYS A 147 -5.26 -1.84 -5.50
C LYS A 147 -4.15 -2.77 -5.04
N THR A 148 -2.90 -2.37 -5.31
CA THR A 148 -1.70 -2.98 -4.76
C THR A 148 -1.11 -2.09 -3.66
N ILE A 149 -0.91 -2.62 -2.46
CA ILE A 149 -0.26 -1.91 -1.35
C ILE A 149 1.16 -2.44 -1.13
N ILE A 150 2.10 -1.52 -0.95
CA ILE A 150 3.50 -1.82 -0.60
C ILE A 150 3.91 -0.98 0.62
N PRO A 151 4.01 -1.57 1.81
CA PRO A 151 4.49 -0.83 2.97
C PRO A 151 6.01 -0.62 2.87
N PHE A 152 6.49 0.49 3.38
CA PHE A 152 7.92 0.68 3.68
C PHE A 152 8.05 1.39 5.02
N CYS A 153 9.14 1.13 5.73
CA CYS A 153 9.35 1.79 7.01
C CYS A 153 10.78 2.27 7.19
N THR A 154 10.96 3.16 8.15
CA THR A 154 12.26 3.54 8.71
C THR A 154 12.30 3.21 10.19
N SER A 155 13.41 2.72 10.70
CA SER A 155 13.58 2.39 12.12
C SER A 155 15.07 2.33 12.47
N GLY A 156 15.38 2.32 13.78
CA GLY A 156 16.73 2.04 14.26
C GLY A 156 17.19 0.63 13.90
N SER A 157 16.34 -0.37 14.15
CA SER A 157 16.64 -1.79 13.87
C SER A 157 15.40 -2.62 13.52
N SER A 158 14.26 -2.33 14.15
CA SER A 158 13.01 -3.11 14.04
C SER A 158 12.55 -3.31 12.60
N GLY A 159 12.12 -4.53 12.29
CA GLY A 159 11.63 -4.92 10.97
C GLY A 159 10.24 -4.36 10.65
N ILE A 160 9.75 -4.65 9.44
CA ILE A 160 8.42 -4.20 8.96
C ILE A 160 7.31 -5.25 9.10
N SER A 161 7.65 -6.49 9.45
CA SER A 161 6.74 -7.64 9.32
C SER A 161 5.49 -7.52 10.20
N THR A 162 5.66 -7.09 11.46
CA THR A 162 4.57 -6.89 12.42
C THR A 162 3.63 -5.79 11.92
N ALA A 163 4.17 -4.59 11.66
CA ALA A 163 3.42 -3.49 11.07
C ALA A 163 2.64 -3.87 9.80
N SER A 164 3.29 -4.59 8.87
CA SER A 164 2.64 -5.03 7.63
C SER A 164 1.47 -5.98 7.89
N SER A 165 1.59 -6.84 8.89
CA SER A 165 0.56 -7.81 9.26
C SER A 165 -0.63 -7.13 9.93
N ASP A 166 -0.38 -6.15 10.80
CA ASP A 166 -1.42 -5.41 11.50
C ASP A 166 -2.21 -4.52 10.53
N LEU A 167 -1.52 -3.77 9.67
CA LEU A 167 -2.17 -2.94 8.65
C LEU A 167 -3.02 -3.77 7.68
N LYS A 168 -2.58 -4.99 7.35
CA LYS A 168 -3.36 -5.89 6.50
C LYS A 168 -4.68 -6.33 7.14
N LYS A 169 -4.76 -6.45 8.48
CA LYS A 169 -6.01 -6.78 9.19
C LYS A 169 -7.01 -5.63 9.17
N LEU A 170 -6.51 -4.39 9.25
CA LEU A 170 -7.32 -3.17 9.33
C LEU A 170 -7.75 -2.63 7.96
N CYS A 171 -7.00 -2.94 6.90
CA CYS A 171 -7.18 -2.33 5.60
C CYS A 171 -8.47 -2.77 4.89
N ASN A 172 -9.28 -1.79 4.49
CA ASN A 172 -10.54 -2.01 3.77
C ASN A 172 -10.32 -2.44 2.32
N GLY A 173 -11.22 -3.27 1.80
CA GLY A 173 -11.25 -3.66 0.37
C GLY A 173 -10.31 -4.80 -0.02
N ASN A 174 -9.62 -5.42 0.93
CA ASN A 174 -8.72 -6.58 0.72
C ASN A 174 -7.77 -6.42 -0.49
N PRO A 175 -6.93 -5.37 -0.51
CA PRO A 175 -5.99 -5.12 -1.61
C PRO A 175 -4.95 -6.24 -1.75
N THR A 176 -4.26 -6.23 -2.89
CA THR A 176 -3.07 -7.08 -3.07
C THR A 176 -1.90 -6.49 -2.30
N TRP A 177 -1.40 -7.19 -1.30
CA TRP A 177 -0.21 -6.79 -0.56
C TRP A 177 1.05 -7.35 -1.21
N LYS A 178 2.05 -6.49 -1.46
CA LYS A 178 3.41 -6.93 -1.80
C LYS A 178 4.30 -6.81 -0.56
N LYS A 179 5.39 -7.60 -0.56
CA LYS A 179 6.38 -7.55 0.51
C LYS A 179 6.99 -6.15 0.59
N GLY A 180 6.85 -5.53 1.75
CA GLY A 180 7.47 -4.25 2.07
C GLY A 180 8.94 -4.36 2.46
N ARG A 181 9.55 -3.22 2.76
CA ARG A 181 10.97 -3.16 3.17
C ARG A 181 11.22 -2.09 4.25
N ARG A 182 12.05 -2.47 5.23
CA ARG A 182 12.72 -1.53 6.14
C ARG A 182 13.87 -0.85 5.42
N PHE A 183 13.93 0.47 5.53
CA PHE A 183 15.05 1.30 5.10
C PHE A 183 15.73 1.93 6.32
N GLU A 184 17.04 2.07 6.25
CA GLU A 184 17.75 3.00 7.13
C GLU A 184 17.42 4.43 6.72
N GLY A 185 17.48 5.38 7.66
CA GLY A 185 17.22 6.78 7.36
C GLY A 185 18.17 7.36 6.30
N SER A 186 19.39 6.83 6.23
CA SER A 186 20.43 7.17 5.27
C SER A 186 20.33 6.43 3.93
N ALA A 187 19.27 5.62 3.71
CA ALA A 187 19.16 4.80 2.50
C ALA A 187 19.34 5.62 1.20
N SER A 188 20.24 5.15 0.35
CA SER A 188 20.56 5.76 -0.94
C SER A 188 19.45 5.54 -1.98
N GLN A 189 19.43 6.37 -3.03
CA GLN A 189 18.50 6.19 -4.15
C GLN A 189 18.66 4.80 -4.80
N GLY A 190 19.89 4.30 -4.94
CA GLY A 190 20.15 2.97 -5.49
C GLY A 190 19.53 1.84 -4.67
N THR A 191 19.55 1.94 -3.34
CA THR A 191 18.90 0.96 -2.46
C THR A 191 17.37 0.98 -2.61
N VAL A 192 16.79 2.17 -2.77
CA VAL A 192 15.34 2.32 -3.01
C VAL A 192 14.95 1.80 -4.39
N ASN A 193 15.74 2.08 -5.43
CA ASN A 193 15.49 1.58 -6.79
C ASN A 193 15.41 0.05 -6.81
N LYS A 194 16.33 -0.65 -6.13
CA LYS A 194 16.30 -2.12 -6.02
C LYS A 194 14.97 -2.66 -5.49
N LEU A 195 14.35 -1.99 -4.52
CA LEU A 195 13.00 -2.37 -4.07
C LEU A 195 11.99 -2.17 -5.18
N VAL A 196 11.90 -0.96 -5.73
CA VAL A 196 10.86 -0.62 -6.73
C VAL A 196 10.97 -1.50 -7.97
N ASP A 197 12.20 -1.73 -8.46
CA ASP A 197 12.45 -2.54 -9.66
C ASP A 197 12.09 -4.01 -9.43
N SER A 198 12.38 -4.55 -8.24
CA SER A 198 12.04 -5.95 -7.91
C SER A 198 10.54 -6.24 -7.86
N LEU A 199 9.70 -5.22 -7.77
CA LEU A 199 8.24 -5.38 -7.74
C LEU A 199 7.65 -5.55 -9.14
N GLY A 200 8.39 -5.21 -10.20
CA GLY A 200 7.93 -5.34 -11.59
C GLY A 200 6.70 -4.49 -11.92
N LEU A 201 6.54 -3.35 -11.23
CA LEU A 201 5.38 -2.45 -11.34
C LEU A 201 5.63 -1.24 -12.27
N LYS A 202 6.74 -1.25 -13.03
CA LYS A 202 7.14 -0.22 -13.99
C LYS A 202 6.79 -0.59 -15.42
#